data_AF-A0AAC8ZUS7-F1
#
_entry.id   AF-A0AAC8ZUS7-F1
#
_cell.length_a   1.000
_cell.length_b   1.000
_cell.length_c   1.000
_cell.angle_alpha   90.00
_cell.angle_beta   90.00
_cell.angle_gamma   90.00
#
_symmetry.space_group_name_H-M   'P 1'
#
loop_
_entity.id
_entity.type
_entity.pdbx_description
1 polymer ?
#
loop_
_entity_poly.entity_id
_entity_poly.type
_entity_poly.pdbx_seq_one_letter_code
_entity_poly.pdbx_strand_id
1 'polypeptide(L)'
;MNGDAVVGTPQPDQKLLRLEMLDWVLDKGVHNLTRAEFLRFKPEFDKEPDQRSNGFRAFVGTLIFHWNGKRDNRPMFAAFADEVADDADADDWVHRLRSRLGLGHITPYGTNSILVALMRYPVKAVLDATPRAERASCFAVPTALDGPLNPYFFPAPAELRYGRALSLHSDSDCRRLTAEVLHRRIDYAPDHLIDVAEVRRVDDILDLIGRRNQHLACLRRQPGCATFGEELV
;
A
#
# COMPACT_ATOMS: atom_id res chain seq x y z
N MET A 1 29.04 -2.35 -1.45
CA MET A 1 28.73 -1.84 -2.80
C MET A 1 27.21 -1.82 -2.87
N ASN A 2 26.57 -0.65 -2.83
CA ASN A 2 25.11 -0.59 -2.94
C ASN A 2 24.77 -0.90 -4.40
N GLY A 3 24.16 -2.06 -4.65
CA GLY A 3 23.64 -2.40 -5.98
C GLY A 3 22.50 -1.45 -6.36
N ASP A 4 22.21 -1.35 -7.66
CA ASP A 4 21.04 -0.62 -8.14
C ASP A 4 19.77 -1.21 -7.49
N ALA A 5 18.92 -0.35 -6.92
CA ALA A 5 17.64 -0.75 -6.33
C ALA A 5 16.59 -1.16 -7.39
N VAL A 6 16.95 -1.17 -8.67
CA VAL A 6 16.06 -1.47 -9.78
C VAL A 6 15.69 -2.95 -9.76
N VAL A 7 14.39 -3.23 -9.87
CA VAL A 7 13.89 -4.60 -9.97
C VAL A 7 13.50 -4.89 -11.40
N GLY A 8 13.67 -6.15 -11.84
CA GLY A 8 13.16 -6.58 -13.14
C GLY A 8 11.66 -6.30 -13.24
N THR A 9 11.20 -5.79 -14.38
CA THR A 9 9.81 -5.37 -14.59
C THR A 9 8.83 -6.52 -14.28
N PRO A 10 7.84 -6.32 -13.39
CA PRO A 10 6.77 -7.28 -13.15
C PRO A 10 5.92 -7.50 -14.42
N GLN A 11 5.12 -8.56 -14.45
CA GLN A 11 4.27 -8.85 -15.61
C GLN A 11 3.16 -7.78 -15.76
N PRO A 12 2.85 -7.30 -16.98
CA PRO A 12 1.90 -6.20 -17.16
C PRO A 12 0.49 -6.44 -16.60
N ASP A 13 0.05 -7.70 -16.56
CA ASP A 13 -1.27 -8.13 -16.09
C ASP A 13 -1.35 -8.28 -14.55
N GLN A 14 -0.21 -8.48 -13.88
CA GLN A 14 -0.14 -8.51 -12.42
C GLN A 14 -0.76 -7.24 -11.82
N LYS A 15 -1.56 -7.43 -10.77
CA LYS A 15 -2.23 -6.34 -10.08
C LYS A 15 -1.39 -5.87 -8.90
N LEU A 16 -1.24 -4.57 -8.80
CA LEU A 16 -0.70 -3.89 -7.64
C LEU A 16 -1.86 -3.46 -6.75
N LEU A 17 -1.63 -3.52 -5.44
CA LEU A 17 -2.56 -3.12 -4.40
C LEU A 17 -1.86 -2.17 -3.43
N ARG A 18 -2.54 -1.10 -3.02
CA ARG A 18 -2.04 -0.19 -1.98
C ARG A 18 -3.15 0.45 -1.18
N LEU A 19 -2.82 0.84 0.04
CA LEU A 19 -3.67 1.68 0.88
C LEU A 19 -3.23 3.14 0.75
N GLU A 20 -4.19 4.04 0.73
CA GLU A 20 -3.96 5.47 0.68
C GLU A 20 -4.81 6.18 1.74
N MET A 21 -4.19 7.03 2.56
CA MET A 21 -4.93 7.90 3.48
C MET A 21 -5.66 8.98 2.68
N LEU A 22 -6.95 9.16 2.94
CA LEU A 22 -7.81 10.14 2.26
C LEU A 22 -7.91 11.47 3.00
N ASP A 23 -7.67 11.51 4.32
CA ASP A 23 -7.98 12.66 5.17
C ASP A 23 -7.40 13.99 4.66
N TRP A 24 -6.15 13.99 4.17
CA TRP A 24 -5.50 15.19 3.64
C TRP A 24 -6.09 15.68 2.30
N VAL A 25 -6.73 14.79 1.53
CA VAL A 25 -7.46 15.16 0.31
C VAL A 25 -8.73 15.91 0.68
N LEU A 26 -9.39 15.50 1.77
CA LEU A 26 -10.66 16.03 2.27
C LEU A 26 -10.52 17.34 3.03
N ASP A 27 -9.35 17.61 3.61
CA ASP A 27 -9.15 18.66 4.61
C ASP A 27 -9.33 20.12 4.09
N LYS A 28 -9.55 20.34 2.78
CA LYS A 28 -9.64 21.70 2.22
C LYS A 28 -10.62 21.83 1.06
N GLY A 29 -11.83 22.30 1.39
CA GLY A 29 -12.61 23.25 0.57
C GLY A 29 -13.20 22.77 -0.76
N VAL A 30 -13.10 21.48 -1.11
CA VAL A 30 -13.84 20.96 -2.27
C VAL A 30 -15.25 20.62 -1.81
N HIS A 31 -16.23 21.44 -2.22
CA HIS A 31 -17.64 21.16 -1.96
C HIS A 31 -17.97 19.72 -2.37
N ASN A 32 -18.60 18.97 -1.45
CA ASN A 32 -19.07 17.58 -1.62
C ASN A 32 -18.03 16.44 -1.52
N LEU A 33 -16.73 16.70 -1.25
CA LEU A 33 -15.79 15.64 -0.87
C LEU A 33 -15.66 15.54 0.65
N THR A 34 -16.66 14.94 1.29
CA THR A 34 -16.71 14.81 2.76
C THR A 34 -16.64 13.36 3.20
N ARG A 35 -16.17 13.13 4.43
CA ARG A 35 -16.20 11.81 5.08
C ARG A 35 -17.61 11.19 5.07
N ALA A 36 -18.63 12.00 5.32
CA ALA A 36 -20.02 11.55 5.34
C ALA A 36 -20.48 11.05 3.96
N GLU A 37 -20.06 11.72 2.88
CA GLU A 37 -20.35 11.29 1.50
C GLU A 37 -19.69 9.94 1.18
N PHE A 38 -18.44 9.71 1.61
CA PHE A 38 -17.79 8.40 1.43
C PHE A 38 -18.56 7.28 2.12
N LEU A 39 -18.95 7.49 3.38
CA LEU A 39 -19.70 6.49 4.13
C LEU A 39 -21.08 6.25 3.52
N ARG A 40 -21.75 7.30 3.03
CA ARG A 40 -23.02 7.19 2.30
C ARG A 40 -22.87 6.34 1.02
N PHE A 41 -21.76 6.48 0.31
CA PHE A 41 -21.50 5.76 -0.93
C PHE A 41 -20.84 4.38 -0.73
N LYS A 42 -20.54 3.96 0.52
CA LYS A 42 -19.92 2.65 0.80
C LYS A 42 -20.62 1.47 0.08
N PRO A 43 -21.97 1.36 0.06
CA PRO A 43 -22.65 0.25 -0.61
C PRO A 43 -22.50 0.24 -2.15
N GLU A 44 -22.00 1.32 -2.76
CA GLU A 44 -21.76 1.36 -4.21
C GLU A 44 -20.49 0.61 -4.61
N PHE A 45 -19.53 0.42 -3.68
CA PHE A 45 -18.31 -0.33 -3.95
C PHE A 45 -18.56 -1.82 -4.16
N ASP A 46 -19.60 -2.36 -3.50
CA ASP A 46 -20.03 -3.76 -3.62
C ASP A 46 -20.82 -4.05 -4.91
N LYS A 47 -21.13 -3.01 -5.70
CA LYS A 47 -21.85 -3.12 -6.97
C LYS A 47 -20.88 -3.26 -8.14
N GLU A 48 -21.32 -4.02 -9.14
CA GLU A 48 -20.66 -4.08 -10.44
C GLU A 48 -20.57 -2.68 -11.08
N PRO A 49 -19.50 -2.37 -11.84
CA PRO A 49 -19.26 -1.02 -12.37
C PRO A 49 -20.43 -0.40 -13.14
N ASP A 50 -21.17 -1.22 -13.89
CA ASP A 50 -22.34 -0.82 -14.69
C ASP A 50 -23.59 -0.51 -13.83
N GLN A 51 -23.68 -1.09 -12.64
CA GLN A 51 -24.79 -0.93 -11.69
C GLN A 51 -24.62 0.28 -10.74
N ARG A 52 -23.41 0.85 -10.68
CA ARG A 52 -23.11 2.01 -9.84
C ARG A 52 -23.89 3.24 -10.30
N SER A 53 -24.38 4.01 -9.33
CA SER A 53 -25.16 5.22 -9.58
C SER A 53 -24.34 6.31 -10.27
N ASN A 54 -25.01 7.15 -11.08
CA ASN A 54 -24.35 8.31 -11.70
C ASN A 54 -23.79 9.29 -10.66
N GLY A 55 -24.47 9.42 -9.50
CA GLY A 55 -23.99 10.23 -8.37
C GLY A 55 -22.66 9.72 -7.83
N PHE A 56 -22.53 8.40 -7.64
CA PHE A 56 -21.27 7.79 -7.22
C PHE A 56 -20.16 7.98 -8.25
N ARG A 57 -20.45 7.74 -9.54
CA ARG A 57 -19.46 7.93 -10.62
C ARG A 57 -18.95 9.38 -10.68
N ALA A 58 -19.85 10.36 -10.54
CA ALA A 58 -19.48 11.78 -10.49
C ALA A 58 -18.66 12.12 -9.24
N PHE A 59 -19.01 11.55 -8.09
CA PHE A 59 -18.27 11.70 -6.84
C PHE A 59 -16.85 11.17 -6.96
N VAL A 60 -16.67 9.91 -7.40
CA VAL A 60 -15.35 9.30 -7.59
C VAL A 60 -14.54 10.04 -8.64
N GLY A 61 -15.16 10.45 -9.75
CA GLY A 61 -14.48 11.26 -10.78
C GLY A 61 -13.93 12.58 -10.23
N THR A 62 -14.75 13.29 -9.46
CA THR A 62 -14.36 14.54 -8.79
C THR A 62 -13.24 14.29 -7.78
N LEU A 63 -13.37 13.26 -6.94
CA LEU A 63 -12.35 12.85 -5.98
C LEU A 63 -11.01 12.61 -6.67
N ILE A 64 -10.97 11.73 -7.67
CA ILE A 64 -9.74 11.33 -8.34
C ILE A 64 -9.09 12.51 -9.07
N PHE A 65 -9.88 13.37 -9.71
CA PHE A 65 -9.38 14.60 -10.32
C PHE A 65 -8.65 15.50 -9.30
N HIS A 66 -9.31 15.81 -8.18
CA HIS A 66 -8.71 16.63 -7.14
C HIS A 66 -7.52 15.95 -6.46
N TRP A 67 -7.62 14.64 -6.27
CA TRP A 67 -6.56 13.88 -5.63
C TRP A 67 -5.29 13.89 -6.48
N ASN A 68 -5.39 13.56 -7.77
CA ASN A 68 -4.26 13.59 -8.68
C ASN A 68 -3.60 14.97 -8.79
N GLY A 69 -4.39 16.05 -8.69
CA GLY A 69 -3.89 17.43 -8.69
C GLY A 69 -3.20 17.87 -7.40
N LYS A 70 -3.43 17.19 -6.26
CA LYS A 70 -2.79 17.52 -4.97
C LYS A 70 -1.59 16.62 -4.62
N ARG A 71 -1.50 15.39 -5.18
CA ARG A 71 -0.41 14.44 -4.88
C ARG A 71 0.93 14.99 -5.38
N ASP A 72 1.99 14.74 -4.61
CA ASP A 72 3.35 15.00 -5.06
C ASP A 72 3.86 13.87 -5.99
N ASN A 73 5.06 14.05 -6.55
CA ASN A 73 5.66 13.12 -7.50
C ASN A 73 6.49 12.01 -6.82
N ARG A 74 6.26 11.74 -5.53
CA ARG A 74 7.01 10.68 -4.84
C ARG A 74 6.68 9.31 -5.42
N PRO A 75 7.66 8.40 -5.43
CA PRO A 75 7.40 7.02 -5.79
C PRO A 75 6.33 6.38 -4.89
N MET A 76 5.70 5.36 -5.43
CA MET A 76 4.48 4.77 -4.94
C MET A 76 4.76 3.36 -4.43
N PHE A 77 4.53 3.15 -3.13
CA PHE A 77 4.54 1.82 -2.53
C PHE A 77 3.31 1.01 -2.95
N ALA A 78 3.52 -0.28 -3.26
CA ALA A 78 2.46 -1.25 -3.48
C ALA A 78 2.91 -2.68 -3.13
N ALA A 79 1.94 -3.53 -2.82
CA ALA A 79 2.09 -4.99 -2.80
C ALA A 79 1.49 -5.60 -4.07
N PHE A 80 1.80 -6.86 -4.35
CA PHE A 80 1.08 -7.62 -5.37
C PHE A 80 -0.27 -8.08 -4.82
N ALA A 81 -1.35 -7.82 -5.54
CA ALA A 81 -2.71 -8.06 -5.04
C ALA A 81 -2.95 -9.55 -4.72
N ASP A 82 -2.42 -10.46 -5.53
CA ASP A 82 -2.58 -11.91 -5.34
C ASP A 82 -1.94 -12.40 -4.03
N GLU A 83 -0.86 -11.73 -3.58
CA GLU A 83 -0.20 -12.09 -2.32
C GLU A 83 -0.99 -11.66 -1.09
N VAL A 84 -1.98 -10.77 -1.21
CA VAL A 84 -2.75 -10.24 -0.08
C VAL A 84 -4.26 -10.37 -0.29
N ALA A 85 -4.68 -11.17 -1.27
CA ALA A 85 -6.09 -11.34 -1.63
C ALA A 85 -6.94 -11.81 -0.45
N ASP A 86 -6.42 -12.75 0.35
CA ASP A 86 -7.12 -13.27 1.54
C ASP A 86 -7.41 -12.20 2.60
N ASP A 87 -6.56 -11.19 2.71
CA ASP A 87 -6.81 -10.05 3.59
C ASP A 87 -7.65 -8.96 2.93
N ALA A 88 -7.53 -8.77 1.60
CA ALA A 88 -8.29 -7.79 0.86
C ALA A 88 -9.78 -8.15 0.74
N ASP A 89 -10.10 -9.44 0.71
CA ASP A 89 -11.47 -9.97 0.60
C ASP A 89 -12.17 -10.11 1.97
N ALA A 90 -11.49 -9.82 3.08
CA ALA A 90 -12.05 -9.93 4.43
C ALA A 90 -12.91 -8.70 4.80
N ASP A 91 -13.92 -8.89 5.66
CA ASP A 91 -14.76 -7.79 6.16
C ASP A 91 -13.96 -6.69 6.88
N ASP A 92 -12.90 -7.08 7.59
CA ASP A 92 -11.97 -6.20 8.30
C ASP A 92 -10.68 -5.91 7.51
N TRP A 93 -10.75 -5.96 6.17
CA TRP A 93 -9.60 -5.84 5.26
C TRP A 93 -8.67 -4.68 5.61
N VAL A 94 -9.22 -3.54 6.03
CA VAL A 94 -8.44 -2.32 6.29
C VAL A 94 -7.45 -2.52 7.43
N HIS A 95 -7.85 -3.26 8.47
CA HIS A 95 -6.99 -3.57 9.60
C HIS A 95 -5.99 -4.68 9.25
N ARG A 96 -6.44 -5.70 8.51
CA ARG A 96 -5.58 -6.80 8.07
C ARG A 96 -4.49 -6.35 7.11
N LEU A 97 -4.85 -5.62 6.05
CA LEU A 97 -3.89 -5.09 5.07
C LEU A 97 -2.96 -4.07 5.72
N ARG A 98 -3.46 -3.18 6.58
CA ARG A 98 -2.60 -2.26 7.34
C ARG A 98 -1.53 -3.03 8.12
N SER A 99 -1.92 -4.10 8.80
CA SER A 99 -0.99 -4.92 9.57
C SER A 99 -0.05 -5.74 8.69
N ARG A 100 -0.55 -6.41 7.64
CA ARG A 100 0.27 -7.23 6.74
C ARG A 100 1.32 -6.41 5.99
N LEU A 101 0.96 -5.20 5.58
CA LEU A 101 1.81 -4.31 4.80
C LEU A 101 2.70 -3.38 5.65
N GLY A 102 2.73 -3.57 6.98
CA GLY A 102 3.59 -2.75 7.85
C GLY A 102 3.20 -1.27 7.90
N LEU A 103 1.93 -0.94 7.67
CA LEU A 103 1.45 0.43 7.58
C LEU A 103 1.09 0.99 8.96
N GLY A 104 1.94 0.77 9.95
CA GLY A 104 1.71 1.18 11.35
C GLY A 104 1.65 2.70 11.54
N HIS A 105 2.10 3.48 10.56
CA HIS A 105 1.95 4.93 10.55
C HIS A 105 0.51 5.38 10.26
N ILE A 106 -0.32 4.51 9.66
CA ILE A 106 -1.76 4.73 9.50
C ILE A 106 -2.45 4.37 10.82
N THR A 107 -2.18 5.16 11.86
CA THR A 107 -2.77 4.96 13.19
C THR A 107 -3.41 6.25 13.64
N PRO A 108 -4.73 6.27 13.93
CA PRO A 108 -5.37 7.47 14.43
C PRO A 108 -4.87 7.85 15.83
N TYR A 109 -4.80 9.15 16.09
CA TYR A 109 -4.56 9.71 17.41
C TYR A 109 -5.89 10.02 18.11
N GLY A 110 -6.01 9.67 19.39
CA GLY A 110 -7.22 9.93 20.19
C GLY A 110 -8.43 9.11 19.74
N THR A 111 -9.63 9.72 19.76
CA THR A 111 -10.91 9.12 19.34
C THR A 111 -11.18 9.23 17.84
N ASN A 112 -10.19 9.68 17.06
CA ASN A 112 -10.36 9.89 15.63
C ASN A 112 -10.27 8.55 14.87
N SER A 113 -10.74 8.57 13.62
CA SER A 113 -10.53 7.50 12.65
C SER A 113 -9.86 8.09 11.40
N ILE A 114 -9.03 7.30 10.71
CA ILE A 114 -8.42 7.70 9.44
C ILE A 114 -9.22 7.07 8.31
N LEU A 115 -9.70 7.87 7.35
CA LEU A 115 -10.33 7.31 6.16
C LEU A 115 -9.25 6.84 5.18
N VAL A 116 -9.38 5.61 4.70
CA VAL A 116 -8.41 4.95 3.83
C VAL A 116 -9.11 4.43 2.59
N ALA A 117 -8.46 4.60 1.43
CA ALA A 117 -8.84 3.99 0.16
C ALA A 117 -8.02 2.73 -0.10
N LEU A 118 -8.70 1.70 -0.60
CA LEU A 118 -8.07 0.54 -1.21
C LEU A 118 -7.93 0.78 -2.72
N MET A 119 -6.69 0.85 -3.19
CA MET A 119 -6.39 1.07 -4.60
C MET A 119 -5.88 -0.22 -5.25
N ARG A 120 -6.36 -0.55 -6.45
CA ARG A 120 -5.88 -1.69 -7.25
C ARG A 120 -5.77 -1.32 -8.72
N TYR A 121 -4.65 -1.65 -9.34
CA TYR A 121 -4.42 -1.36 -10.77
C TYR A 121 -3.36 -2.31 -11.34
N PRO A 122 -3.38 -2.59 -12.65
CA PRO A 122 -2.36 -3.43 -13.27
C PRO A 122 -1.00 -2.72 -13.33
N VAL A 123 0.08 -3.50 -13.31
CA VAL A 123 1.43 -3.06 -13.66
C VAL A 123 1.45 -2.33 -15.01
N LYS A 124 0.62 -2.77 -15.96
CA LYS A 124 0.39 -2.08 -17.24
C LYS A 124 0.05 -0.60 -17.09
N ALA A 125 -0.72 -0.20 -16.08
CA ALA A 125 -1.05 1.22 -15.86
C ALA A 125 0.21 2.05 -15.56
N VAL A 126 1.16 1.49 -14.81
CA VAL A 126 2.47 2.11 -14.53
C VAL A 126 3.33 2.20 -15.79
N LEU A 127 3.36 1.13 -16.58
CA LEU A 127 4.13 1.06 -17.81
C LEU A 127 3.60 2.02 -18.89
N ASP A 128 2.28 2.13 -19.01
CA ASP A 128 1.62 3.03 -19.97
C ASP A 128 1.81 4.49 -19.56
N ALA A 129 1.84 4.79 -18.26
CA ALA A 129 2.13 6.12 -17.74
C ALA A 129 3.63 6.51 -17.80
N THR A 130 4.53 5.57 -18.09
CA THR A 130 5.99 5.83 -18.09
C THR A 130 6.56 5.85 -19.51
N PRO A 131 7.36 6.88 -19.88
CA PRO A 131 8.09 6.92 -21.14
C PRO A 131 8.87 5.64 -21.41
N ARG A 132 8.86 5.15 -22.65
CA ARG A 132 9.48 3.86 -23.04
C ARG A 132 10.95 3.75 -22.61
N ALA A 133 11.70 4.85 -22.70
CA ALA A 133 13.12 4.91 -22.31
C ALA A 133 13.34 4.71 -20.80
N GLU A 134 12.34 4.99 -19.97
CA GLU A 134 12.42 4.97 -18.51
C GLU A 134 11.76 3.72 -17.90
N ARG A 135 11.19 2.83 -18.73
CA ARG A 135 10.47 1.64 -18.26
C ARG A 135 11.33 0.65 -17.47
N ALA A 136 12.62 0.60 -17.77
CA ALA A 136 13.57 -0.26 -17.05
C ALA A 136 13.73 0.15 -15.58
N SER A 137 13.53 1.43 -15.25
CA SER A 137 13.63 1.98 -13.89
C SER A 137 12.26 2.35 -13.30
N CYS A 138 11.16 1.82 -13.85
CA CYS A 138 9.81 2.06 -13.33
C CYS A 138 9.61 1.53 -11.93
N PHE A 139 10.34 0.48 -11.56
CA PHE A 139 10.14 -0.30 -10.36
C PHE A 139 11.46 -0.42 -9.59
N ALA A 140 11.37 -0.33 -8.27
CA ALA A 140 12.50 -0.46 -7.37
C ALA A 140 12.13 -1.20 -6.08
N VAL A 141 13.16 -1.71 -5.40
CA VAL A 141 13.04 -2.17 -4.01
C VAL A 141 12.89 -0.93 -3.12
N PRO A 142 11.92 -0.91 -2.19
CA PRO A 142 11.80 0.17 -1.23
C PRO A 142 13.09 0.41 -0.44
N THR A 143 13.43 1.68 -0.23
CA THR A 143 14.59 2.14 0.52
C THR A 143 14.17 3.06 1.67
N ALA A 144 15.05 3.24 2.64
CA ALA A 144 14.82 4.15 3.76
C ALA A 144 14.65 5.63 3.34
N LEU A 145 14.98 5.97 2.08
CA LEU A 145 14.92 7.34 1.54
C LEU A 145 13.61 7.65 0.82
N ASP A 146 12.71 6.68 0.66
CA ASP A 146 11.49 6.85 -0.13
C ASP A 146 10.40 7.66 0.59
N GLY A 147 10.61 7.96 1.88
CA GLY A 147 9.67 8.71 2.70
C GLY A 147 10.29 9.23 4.00
N PRO A 148 9.48 9.79 4.92
CA PRO A 148 9.92 10.13 6.26
C PRO A 148 10.47 8.90 6.98
N LEU A 149 11.36 9.11 7.97
CA LEU A 149 11.84 8.02 8.83
C LEU A 149 10.66 7.25 9.41
N ASN A 150 10.59 5.98 9.04
CA ASN A 150 9.47 5.11 9.35
C ASN A 150 9.99 3.88 10.11
N PRO A 151 9.64 3.69 11.39
CA PRO A 151 10.13 2.57 12.17
C PRO A 151 9.58 1.21 11.68
N TYR A 152 8.55 1.23 10.83
CA TYR A 152 7.98 0.05 10.18
C TYR A 152 8.69 -0.35 8.88
N PHE A 153 9.60 0.49 8.36
CA PHE A 153 10.45 0.11 7.23
C PHE A 153 11.47 -0.96 7.66
N PHE A 154 11.67 -1.96 6.80
CA PHE A 154 12.68 -2.98 6.99
C PHE A 154 13.48 -3.17 5.69
N PRO A 155 14.82 -3.04 5.70
CA PRO A 155 15.61 -3.20 4.50
C PRO A 155 15.54 -4.65 3.99
N ALA A 156 15.47 -4.84 2.69
CA ALA A 156 15.48 -6.16 2.08
C ALA A 156 16.91 -6.64 1.76
N PRO A 157 17.19 -7.96 1.85
CA PRO A 157 18.41 -8.56 1.33
C PRO A 157 18.56 -8.31 -0.17
N ALA A 158 19.80 -8.14 -0.65
CA ALA A 158 20.09 -7.89 -2.06
C ALA A 158 19.76 -9.11 -2.95
N GLU A 159 19.70 -10.29 -2.35
CA GLU A 159 19.34 -11.56 -2.99
C GLU A 159 17.85 -11.62 -3.35
N LEU A 160 17.00 -10.79 -2.72
CA LEU A 160 15.58 -10.76 -3.01
C LEU A 160 15.26 -9.78 -4.15
N ARG A 161 14.42 -10.23 -5.08
CA ARG A 161 13.96 -9.41 -6.21
C ARG A 161 13.11 -8.20 -5.80
N TYR A 162 12.43 -8.25 -4.66
CA TYR A 162 11.52 -7.22 -4.18
C TYR A 162 11.76 -6.99 -2.69
N GLY A 163 11.25 -5.89 -2.16
CA GLY A 163 11.25 -5.68 -0.71
C GLY A 163 10.35 -6.69 0.01
N ARG A 164 10.34 -6.68 1.34
CA ARG A 164 9.39 -7.46 2.13
C ARG A 164 8.78 -6.59 3.22
N ALA A 165 7.46 -6.51 3.22
CA ALA A 165 6.74 -5.72 4.22
C ALA A 165 6.90 -6.33 5.61
N LEU A 166 7.23 -5.49 6.59
CA LEU A 166 7.26 -5.86 8.00
C LEU A 166 5.82 -5.98 8.51
N SER A 167 5.33 -7.21 8.72
CA SER A 167 4.00 -7.38 9.32
C SER A 167 3.97 -6.85 10.77
N LEU A 168 2.87 -6.19 11.14
CA LEU A 168 2.59 -5.74 12.50
C LEU A 168 2.07 -6.89 13.40
N HIS A 169 1.65 -8.00 12.79
CA HIS A 169 1.25 -9.21 13.51
C HIS A 169 2.35 -10.28 13.43
N SER A 170 2.24 -11.26 14.33
CA SER A 170 3.15 -12.40 14.35
C SER A 170 2.93 -13.26 13.11
N ASP A 171 4.02 -13.65 12.46
CA ASP A 171 4.06 -14.71 11.45
C ASP A 171 5.19 -15.70 11.80
N SER A 172 4.94 -16.59 12.75
CA SER A 172 5.96 -17.54 13.24
C SER A 172 6.43 -18.52 12.17
N ASP A 173 5.55 -18.80 11.22
CA ASP A 173 5.74 -19.80 10.19
C ASP A 173 6.36 -19.19 8.92
N CYS A 174 6.54 -17.86 8.88
CA CYS A 174 7.10 -17.12 7.75
C CYS A 174 6.33 -17.33 6.45
N ARG A 175 5.01 -17.54 6.54
CA ARG A 175 4.14 -17.82 5.39
C ARG A 175 3.58 -16.56 4.75
N ARG A 176 3.66 -15.42 5.41
CA ARG A 176 3.05 -14.14 5.05
C ARG A 176 4.07 -13.04 4.76
N LEU A 177 5.30 -13.45 4.40
CA LEU A 177 6.37 -12.54 3.99
C LEU A 177 6.04 -11.90 2.63
N THR A 178 5.28 -10.81 2.69
CA THR A 178 4.63 -10.18 1.53
C THR A 178 5.62 -9.33 0.74
N ALA A 179 5.70 -9.53 -0.56
CA ALA A 179 6.51 -8.71 -1.45
C ALA A 179 5.96 -7.30 -1.57
N GLU A 180 6.88 -6.33 -1.49
CA GLU A 180 6.61 -4.93 -1.69
C GLU A 180 7.49 -4.35 -2.79
N VAL A 181 6.92 -3.43 -3.56
CA VAL A 181 7.59 -2.78 -4.67
C VAL A 181 7.31 -1.28 -4.62
N LEU A 182 8.31 -0.50 -4.98
CA LEU A 182 8.17 0.91 -5.27
C LEU A 182 8.00 1.08 -6.78
N HIS A 183 7.07 1.94 -7.21
CA HIS A 183 6.93 2.25 -8.61
C HIS A 183 6.79 3.76 -8.85
N ARG A 184 7.01 4.21 -10.09
CA ARG A 184 6.81 5.63 -10.42
C ARG A 184 5.37 6.07 -10.21
N ARG A 185 5.21 7.34 -9.85
CA ARG A 185 3.89 7.95 -9.65
C ARG A 185 3.04 7.83 -10.93
N ILE A 186 1.78 7.43 -10.75
CA ILE A 186 0.75 7.45 -11.78
C ILE A 186 -0.41 8.34 -11.33
N ASP A 187 -1.11 8.93 -12.30
CA ASP A 187 -2.48 9.41 -12.08
C ASP A 187 -3.39 8.21 -11.84
N TYR A 188 -4.22 8.30 -10.82
CA TYR A 188 -5.28 7.32 -10.63
C TYR A 188 -6.40 7.53 -11.66
N ALA A 189 -7.02 6.42 -12.08
CA ALA A 189 -8.30 6.42 -12.75
C ALA A 189 -9.41 6.10 -11.73
N PRO A 190 -10.68 6.48 -11.97
CA PRO A 190 -11.81 6.11 -11.13
C PRO A 190 -11.86 4.62 -10.76
N ASP A 191 -11.59 3.75 -11.74
CA ASP A 191 -11.64 2.29 -11.54
C ASP A 191 -10.48 1.73 -10.71
N HIS A 192 -9.46 2.55 -10.40
CA HIS A 192 -8.40 2.14 -9.47
C HIS A 192 -8.88 2.12 -8.02
N LEU A 193 -9.93 2.88 -7.68
CA LEU A 193 -10.51 2.91 -6.34
C LEU A 193 -11.47 1.73 -6.17
N ILE A 194 -11.09 0.78 -5.33
CA ILE A 194 -11.82 -0.48 -5.15
C ILE A 194 -12.75 -0.43 -3.96
N ASP A 195 -12.30 0.14 -2.84
CA ASP A 195 -13.11 0.27 -1.64
C ASP A 195 -12.57 1.41 -0.76
N VAL A 196 -13.36 1.77 0.27
CA VAL A 196 -12.98 2.74 1.30
C VAL A 196 -13.39 2.22 2.67
N ALA A 197 -12.57 2.47 3.67
CA ALA A 197 -12.85 2.07 5.04
C ALA A 197 -12.20 3.01 6.05
N GLU A 198 -12.65 2.92 7.29
CA GLU A 198 -12.06 3.67 8.39
C GLU A 198 -11.08 2.79 9.17
N VAL A 199 -9.85 3.25 9.33
CA VAL A 199 -8.96 2.72 10.35
C VAL A 199 -9.33 3.36 11.67
N ARG A 200 -9.85 2.56 12.58
CA ARG A 200 -10.09 2.93 13.98
C ARG A 200 -8.92 2.51 14.85
N ARG A 201 -8.76 3.20 15.99
CA ARG A 201 -7.71 2.87 16.96
C ARG A 201 -7.94 1.46 17.49
N VAL A 202 -6.87 0.69 17.57
CA VAL A 202 -6.79 -0.58 18.31
C VAL A 202 -5.73 -0.36 19.38
N ASP A 203 -6.05 -0.59 20.66
CA ASP A 203 -5.18 -0.32 21.82
C ASP A 203 -4.09 -1.38 22.03
N ASP A 204 -3.61 -2.01 20.95
CA ASP A 204 -2.58 -3.03 21.05
C ASP A 204 -1.21 -2.37 21.21
N ILE A 205 -0.52 -2.67 22.32
CA ILE A 205 0.89 -2.34 22.50
C ILE A 205 1.67 -3.17 21.48
N LEU A 206 2.22 -2.49 20.46
CA LEU A 206 3.03 -3.13 19.43
C LEU A 206 4.46 -3.34 19.92
N ASP A 207 4.85 -4.59 20.14
CA ASP A 207 6.25 -4.99 20.32
C ASP A 207 7.00 -4.95 18.99
N LEU A 208 7.43 -3.75 18.59
CA LEU A 208 8.11 -3.56 17.31
C LEU A 208 9.47 -4.26 17.26
N ILE A 209 10.20 -4.34 18.38
CA ILE A 209 11.51 -5.02 18.44
C ILE A 209 11.31 -6.51 18.13
N GLY A 210 10.38 -7.17 18.83
CA GLY A 210 10.05 -8.58 18.58
C GLY A 210 9.58 -8.81 17.15
N ARG A 211 8.76 -7.93 16.58
CA ARG A 211 8.30 -8.03 15.19
C ARG A 211 9.44 -7.91 14.19
N ARG A 212 10.38 -7.00 14.42
CA ARG A 212 11.56 -6.82 13.57
C ARG A 212 12.49 -8.03 13.61
N ASN A 213 12.74 -8.59 14.79
CA ASN A 213 13.56 -9.79 14.94
C ASN A 213 12.88 -11.02 14.31
N GLN A 214 11.56 -11.15 14.45
CA GLN A 214 10.79 -12.18 13.79
C GLN A 214 10.85 -12.06 12.25
N HIS A 215 10.67 -10.86 11.72
CA HIS A 215 10.77 -10.60 10.29
C HIS A 215 12.18 -10.92 9.75
N LEU A 216 13.23 -10.54 10.49
CA LEU A 216 14.62 -10.91 10.17
C LEU A 216 14.81 -12.43 10.11
N ALA A 217 14.27 -13.16 11.10
CA ALA A 217 14.33 -14.62 11.11
C ALA A 217 13.65 -15.22 9.86
N CYS A 218 12.53 -14.64 9.41
CA CYS A 218 11.86 -15.07 8.18
C CYS A 218 12.65 -14.74 6.92
N LEU A 219 13.29 -13.57 6.85
CA LEU A 219 14.18 -13.22 5.74
C LEU A 219 15.36 -14.20 5.65
N ARG A 220 15.99 -14.55 6.78
CA ARG A 220 17.12 -15.48 6.81
C ARG A 220 16.78 -16.91 6.36
N ARG A 221 15.49 -17.29 6.37
CA ARG A 221 15.01 -18.57 5.80
C ARG A 221 14.92 -18.55 4.27
N GLN A 222 14.97 -17.38 3.64
CA GLN A 222 14.96 -17.28 2.18
C GLN A 222 16.30 -17.72 1.59
N PRO A 223 16.30 -18.34 0.39
CA PRO A 223 17.55 -18.72 -0.28
C PRO A 223 18.53 -17.55 -0.40
N GLY A 224 19.78 -17.77 0.01
CA GLY A 224 20.85 -16.75 -0.05
C GLY A 224 20.85 -15.71 1.07
N CYS A 225 19.84 -15.67 1.94
CA CYS A 225 19.66 -14.58 2.91
C CYS A 225 20.14 -14.92 4.35
N ALA A 226 20.76 -16.08 4.56
CA ALA A 226 21.03 -16.62 5.90
C ALA A 226 21.85 -15.70 6.82
N THR A 227 22.75 -14.88 6.24
CA THR A 227 23.63 -13.96 6.96
C THR A 227 23.13 -12.52 6.95
N PHE A 228 21.90 -12.27 6.49
CA PHE A 228 21.36 -10.92 6.39
C PHE A 228 21.08 -10.31 7.76
N GLY A 229 21.44 -9.04 7.94
CA GLY A 229 21.09 -8.20 9.09
C GLY A 229 21.59 -8.71 10.46
N GLU A 230 21.16 -8.03 11.52
CA GLU A 230 21.45 -8.37 12.93
C GLU A 230 20.18 -8.19 13.76
N GLU A 231 20.05 -8.99 14.83
CA GLU A 231 18.92 -8.86 15.77
C GLU A 231 19.07 -7.61 16.64
N LEU A 232 17.94 -7.03 16.99
CA LEU A 232 17.86 -5.91 17.91
C LEU A 232 17.84 -6.40 19.35
N VAL A 233 18.54 -5.68 20.22
CA VAL A 233 18.62 -5.90 21.68
C VAL A 233 17.68 -4.95 22.42
#